data_AF-A0A7Y2ZZE5-F1
#
_entry.id   AF-A0A7Y2ZZE5-F1
#
_cell.length_a   1.000
_cell.length_b   1.000
_cell.length_c   1.000
_cell.angle_alpha   90.00
_cell.angle_beta   90.00
_cell.angle_gamma   90.00
#
_symmetry.space_group_name_H-M   'P 1'
#
loop_
_entity.id
_entity.type
_entity.pdbx_description
1 polymer ?
#
loop_
_entity_poly.entity_id
_entity_poly.type
_entity_poly.pdbx_seq_one_letter_code
_entity_poly.pdbx_strand_id
1 'polypeptide(L)'
;MAKYMVLWEVDQSKIPIDPKERGEGWSMLMAMVRQDYEKGIAKDWGAFLAESKGYAVYEGTEIDVMKTIQQYVPFCIFEVHAIATEDRVNEMLTALTG
;
A
#
# COMPACT_ATOMS: atom_id res chain seq x y z
N MET A 1 12.12 -3.96 -10.61
CA MET A 1 12.27 -3.67 -9.17
C MET A 1 11.39 -4.64 -8.39
N ALA A 2 11.67 -4.88 -7.11
CA ALA A 2 10.78 -5.71 -6.29
C ALA A 2 9.40 -5.05 -6.20
N LYS A 3 8.35 -5.86 -6.21
CA LYS A 3 6.95 -5.45 -6.19
C LYS A 3 6.30 -5.99 -4.93
N TYR A 4 5.41 -5.20 -4.34
CA TYR A 4 4.74 -5.53 -3.09
C TYR A 4 3.25 -5.25 -3.23
N MET A 5 2.43 -6.22 -2.86
CA MET A 5 1.01 -6.01 -2.59
C MET A 5 0.89 -5.52 -1.15
N VAL A 6 0.18 -4.42 -0.96
CA VAL A 6 -0.07 -3.84 0.35
C VAL A 6 -1.57 -3.75 0.54
N LEU A 7 -2.11 -4.48 1.51
CA LEU A 7 -3.47 -4.26 1.97
C LEU A 7 -3.41 -3.21 3.07
N TRP A 8 -4.27 -2.20 2.98
CA TRP A 8 -4.36 -1.12 3.96
C TRP A 8 -5.75 -1.07 4.55
N GLU A 9 -5.84 -0.77 5.84
CA GLU A 9 -7.09 -0.54 6.56
C GLU A 9 -6.93 0.66 7.48
N VAL A 10 -7.91 1.57 7.46
CA VAL A 10 -7.95 2.69 8.39
C VAL A 10 -8.29 2.17 9.78
N ASP A 11 -7.55 2.62 10.78
CA ASP A 11 -7.90 2.36 12.16
C ASP A 11 -9.20 3.11 12.53
N GLN A 12 -10.29 2.36 12.60
CA GLN A 12 -11.63 2.90 12.84
C GLN A 12 -11.76 3.58 14.21
N SER A 13 -10.90 3.24 15.19
CA SER A 13 -10.87 3.92 16.49
C SER A 13 -10.40 5.37 16.40
N LYS A 14 -9.77 5.74 15.29
CA LYS A 14 -9.25 7.08 15.01
C LYS A 14 -10.14 7.89 14.04
N ILE A 15 -11.25 7.31 13.55
CA ILE A 15 -12.13 8.00 12.60
C ILE A 15 -13.04 8.99 13.34
N PRO A 16 -13.03 10.29 13.01
CA PRO A 16 -13.93 11.26 13.60
C PRO A 16 -15.40 10.95 13.29
N ILE A 17 -16.27 11.22 14.29
CA ILE A 17 -17.72 11.13 14.12
C ILE A 17 -18.21 12.28 13.22
N ASP A 18 -17.64 13.47 13.40
CA ASP A 18 -17.97 14.64 12.59
C ASP A 18 -17.60 14.43 11.11
N PRO A 19 -18.54 14.58 10.17
CA PRO A 19 -18.29 14.34 8.76
C PRO A 19 -17.24 15.27 8.14
N LYS A 20 -17.12 16.50 8.63
CA LYS A 20 -16.17 17.48 8.10
C LYS A 20 -14.76 17.12 8.53
N GLU A 21 -14.54 16.83 9.81
CA GLU A 21 -13.24 16.37 10.32
C GLU A 21 -12.80 15.06 9.64
N ARG A 22 -13.73 14.12 9.44
CA ARG A 22 -13.46 12.89 8.69
C ARG A 22 -13.06 13.17 7.24
N GLY A 23 -13.74 14.10 6.57
CA GLY A 23 -13.40 14.51 5.20
C GLY A 23 -12.01 15.16 5.09
N GLU A 24 -11.63 15.97 6.08
CA GLU A 24 -10.30 16.59 6.16
C GLU A 24 -9.21 15.53 6.35
N GLY A 25 -9.41 14.58 7.28
CA GLY A 25 -8.52 13.43 7.48
C GLY A 25 -8.32 12.61 6.20
N TRP A 26 -9.41 12.33 5.50
CA TRP A 26 -9.37 11.60 4.23
C TRP A 26 -8.63 12.37 3.12
N SER A 27 -8.82 13.68 3.06
CA SER A 27 -8.11 14.54 2.11
C SER A 27 -6.60 14.53 2.35
N MET A 28 -6.16 14.56 3.60
CA MET A 28 -4.74 14.42 3.94
C MET A 28 -4.17 13.06 3.55
N LEU A 29 -4.92 11.97 3.79
CA LEU A 29 -4.51 10.63 3.36
C LEU A 29 -4.34 10.56 1.84
N MET A 30 -5.30 11.09 1.08
CA MET A 30 -5.21 11.12 -0.38
C MET A 30 -4.07 11.99 -0.90
N ALA A 31 -3.68 13.05 -0.19
CA ALA A 31 -2.49 13.83 -0.51
C ALA A 31 -1.20 13.00 -0.36
N MET A 32 -1.10 12.16 0.68
CA MET A 32 0.04 11.24 0.84
C MET A 32 0.08 10.18 -0.26
N VAL A 33 -1.08 9.59 -0.60
CA VAL A 33 -1.19 8.63 -1.72
C VAL A 33 -0.73 9.29 -3.03
N ARG A 34 -1.12 10.54 -3.26
CA ARG A 34 -0.68 11.30 -4.43
C ARG A 34 0.83 11.50 -4.46
N GLN A 35 1.45 11.81 -3.32
CA GLN A 35 2.91 11.94 -3.23
C GLN A 35 3.62 10.61 -3.54
N ASP A 36 3.06 9.47 -3.15
CA ASP A 36 3.64 8.16 -3.45
C ASP A 36 3.61 7.84 -4.94
N TYR A 37 2.57 8.26 -5.66
CA TYR A 37 2.53 8.23 -7.13
C TYR A 37 3.59 9.13 -7.75
N GLU A 38 3.74 10.36 -7.24
CA GLU A 38 4.72 11.33 -7.75
C GLU A 38 6.18 10.89 -7.51
N LYS A 39 6.45 10.22 -6.40
CA LYS A 39 7.74 9.55 -6.11
C LYS A 39 7.95 8.30 -6.98
N GLY A 40 6.91 7.82 -7.67
CA GLY A 40 6.94 6.62 -8.49
C GLY A 40 6.97 5.31 -7.70
N ILE A 41 6.74 5.34 -6.39
CA ILE A 41 6.69 4.15 -5.53
C ILE A 41 5.35 3.44 -5.71
N ALA A 42 4.24 4.19 -5.68
CA ALA A 42 2.92 3.65 -5.95
C ALA A 42 2.69 3.45 -7.45
N LYS A 43 2.34 2.22 -7.83
CA LYS A 43 1.97 1.85 -9.21
C LYS A 43 0.47 1.69 -9.38
N ASP A 44 -0.20 1.25 -8.33
CA ASP A 44 -1.65 1.17 -8.25
C ASP A 44 -2.09 1.39 -6.80
N TRP A 45 -3.30 1.88 -6.62
CA TRP A 45 -3.94 2.11 -5.33
C TRP A 45 -5.44 2.11 -5.52
N GLY A 46 -6.16 1.34 -4.70
CA GLY A 46 -7.61 1.25 -4.75
C GLY A 46 -8.22 1.12 -3.37
N ALA A 47 -9.39 1.71 -3.19
CA ALA A 47 -10.26 1.50 -2.04
C ALA A 47 -11.34 0.47 -2.40
N PHE A 48 -11.64 -0.43 -1.46
CA PHE A 48 -12.79 -1.32 -1.60
C PHE A 48 -14.08 -0.53 -1.35
N LEU A 49 -15.11 -0.79 -2.15
CA LEU A 49 -16.32 0.01 -2.19
C LEU A 49 -17.05 -0.01 -0.85
N ALA A 50 -17.32 1.17 -0.29
CA ALA A 50 -18.00 1.37 0.99
C ALA A 50 -17.28 0.74 2.20
N GLU A 51 -15.98 0.49 2.07
CA GLU A 51 -15.13 -0.02 3.14
C GLU A 51 -14.08 1.01 3.53
N SER A 52 -13.51 0.88 4.74
CA SER A 52 -12.37 1.69 5.19
C SER A 52 -11.04 0.99 4.95
N LYS A 53 -10.94 0.21 3.87
CA LYS A 53 -9.75 -0.56 3.50
C LYS A 53 -9.64 -0.72 1.99
N GLY A 54 -8.50 -1.23 1.55
CA GLY A 54 -8.21 -1.42 0.15
C GLY A 54 -6.85 -2.04 -0.08
N TYR A 55 -6.29 -1.76 -1.25
CA TYR A 55 -4.99 -2.27 -1.67
C TYR A 55 -4.12 -1.17 -2.29
N ALA A 56 -2.83 -1.46 -2.37
CA ALA A 56 -1.86 -0.72 -3.15
C ALA A 56 -0.81 -1.68 -3.72
N VAL A 57 -0.25 -1.31 -4.86
CA VAL A 57 0.91 -2.00 -5.45
C VAL A 57 2.08 -1.04 -5.42
N TYR A 58 3.11 -1.38 -4.64
CA TYR A 58 4.33 -0.59 -4.51
C TYR A 58 5.50 -1.28 -5.22
N GLU A 59 6.37 -0.49 -5.85
CA GLU A 59 7.64 -0.97 -6.41
C GLU A 59 8.81 -0.17 -5.86
N GLY A 60 9.86 -0.87 -5.42
CA GLY A 60 11.04 -0.24 -4.82
C GLY A 60 11.88 -1.24 -4.04
N THR A 61 12.81 -0.73 -3.22
CA THR A 61 13.49 -1.55 -2.21
C THR A 61 12.60 -1.79 -0.99
N GLU A 62 12.92 -2.76 -0.15
CA GLU A 62 12.20 -2.99 1.11
C GLU A 62 12.18 -1.73 1.99
N ILE A 63 13.30 -0.99 2.03
CA ILE A 63 13.41 0.26 2.80
C ILE A 63 12.53 1.37 2.24
N ASP A 64 12.38 1.47 0.91
CA ASP A 64 11.48 2.45 0.31
C ASP A 64 10.03 2.18 0.72
N VAL A 65 9.61 0.91 0.65
CA VAL A 65 8.27 0.49 1.06
C VAL A 65 8.04 0.71 2.56
N MET A 66 9.01 0.35 3.41
CA MET A 66 8.92 0.59 4.86
C MET A 66 8.76 2.08 5.18
N LYS A 67 9.53 2.96 4.53
CA LYS A 67 9.42 4.43 4.73
C LYS A 67 8.07 4.95 4.26
N THR A 68 7.59 4.51 3.09
CA THR A 68 6.28 4.87 2.57
C THR A 68 5.17 4.44 3.53
N ILE A 69 5.20 3.23 4.07
CA ILE A 69 4.17 2.75 5.01
C ILE A 69 4.17 3.57 6.31
N GLN A 70 5.34 3.90 6.85
CA GLN A 70 5.44 4.62 8.13
C GLN A 70 4.78 6.01 8.12
N GLN A 71 4.67 6.67 6.96
CA GLN A 71 4.01 7.98 6.89
C GLN A 71 2.50 7.92 7.20
N TYR A 72 1.89 6.74 7.05
CA TYR A 72 0.47 6.53 7.31
C TYR A 72 0.17 6.06 8.75
N VAL A 73 1.20 5.68 9.51
CA VAL A 73 1.08 5.27 10.93
C VAL A 73 0.89 6.53 11.79
N PRO A 74 -0.05 6.55 12.75
CA PRO A 74 -0.82 5.42 13.27
C PRO A 74 -2.21 5.25 12.64
N PHE A 75 -2.55 5.98 11.58
CA PHE A 75 -3.91 6.05 11.04
C PHE A 75 -4.32 4.84 10.21
N CYS A 76 -3.35 4.16 9.59
CA CYS A 76 -3.59 2.95 8.82
C CYS A 76 -2.80 1.76 9.38
N ILE A 77 -3.40 0.58 9.25
CA ILE A 77 -2.86 -0.74 9.54
C ILE A 77 -2.59 -1.42 8.20
N PHE A 78 -1.48 -2.15 8.10
CA PHE A 78 -1.02 -2.69 6.82
C PHE A 78 -0.66 -4.17 6.91
N GLU A 79 -0.98 -4.90 5.84
CA GLU A 79 -0.44 -6.22 5.53
C GLU A 79 0.36 -6.14 4.22
N VAL A 80 1.59 -6.66 4.22
CA VAL A 80 2.53 -6.50 3.11
C VAL A 80 2.98 -7.86 2.61
N HIS A 81 2.81 -8.10 1.31
CA HIS A 81 3.26 -9.31 0.64
C HIS A 81 4.22 -8.96 -0.49
N ALA A 82 5.44 -9.51 -0.44
CA ALA A 82 6.34 -9.47 -1.58
C ALA A 82 5.75 -10.29 -2.73
N ILE A 83 5.75 -9.74 -3.94
CA ILE A 83 5.26 -10.39 -5.15
C ILE A 83 6.45 -10.98 -5.89
N ALA A 84 6.43 -12.31 -6.08
CA ALA A 84 7.29 -12.97 -7.06
C ALA A 84 6.75 -12.71 -8.46
N THR A 85 7.59 -12.21 -9.36
CA THR A 85 7.23 -12.08 -10.78
C THR A 85 7.21 -13.44 -11.47
N GLU A 86 6.59 -13.50 -12.64
CA GLU A 86 6.55 -14.71 -13.47
C GLU A 86 7.98 -15.23 -13.78
N ASP A 87 8.90 -14.35 -14.16
CA ASP A 87 10.33 -14.70 -14.33
C ASP A 87 10.94 -15.38 -13.09
N ARG A 88 10.64 -14.90 -11.88
CA ARG A 88 11.17 -15.49 -10.63
C ARG A 88 10.57 -16.85 -10.34
N VAL A 89 9.30 -17.05 -10.69
CA VAL A 89 8.66 -18.36 -10.60
C VAL A 89 9.29 -19.32 -11.64
N ASN A 90 9.55 -18.86 -12.86
CA ASN A 90 10.21 -19.67 -13.90
C ASN A 90 11.65 -20.05 -13.56
N GLU A 91 12.41 -19.15 -12.93
CA GLU A 91 13.76 -19.45 -12.43
C GLU A 91 13.72 -20.58 -11.39
N MET A 92 12.75 -20.53 -10.47
CA MET A 92 12.51 -21.61 -9.52
C MET A 92 12.12 -22.91 -10.22
N LEU A 93 11.25 -22.87 -11.24
CA LEU A 93 10.87 -24.05 -12.01
C LEU A 93 12.07 -24.70 -12.72
N THR A 94 12.96 -23.89 -13.29
CA THR A 94 14.20 -24.39 -13.93
C THR A 94 15.07 -25.15 -12.93
N ALA A 95 15.19 -24.64 -11.70
CA ALA A 95 15.93 -25.32 -10.63
C ALA A 95 15.32 -26.67 -10.21
N LEU A 96 14.02 -26.89 -10.42
CA LEU A 96 13.37 -28.18 -10.17
C LEU A 96 13.63 -29.19 -11.28
N THR A 97 13.78 -28.75 -12.53
CA THR A 97 13.91 -29.63 -13.69
C THR A 97 15.35 -29.97 -14.07
N GLY A 98 16.33 -29.27 -13.51
CA GLY A 98 17.75 -29.45 -13.80
C GLY A 98 18.25 -28.58 -14.96
#